data_AF-A0A835F1X9-F1
#
_entry.id   AF-A0A835F1X9-F1
#
_cell.length_a   1.000
_cell.length_b   1.000
_cell.length_c   1.000
_cell.angle_alpha   90.00
_cell.angle_beta   90.00
_cell.angle_gamma   90.00
#
_symmetry.space_group_name_H-M   'P 1'
#
loop_
_entity.id
_entity.type
_entity.pdbx_description
1 polymer ?
#
loop_
_entity_poly.entity_id
_entity_poly.type
_entity_poly.pdbx_seq_one_letter_code
_entity_poly.pdbx_strand_id
1 'polypeptide(L)'
;MKYSTPSPCHRLHLCHRLTCMVTQTFTFLPSNIDALRKRLPPNLRDTATTFELLAAALWRARTAALELSGDEHVRLMFICNIRGIPELGLPAGYYGNAAVPTAALVTVEALLAGTLGDTVELVREAKAAVTAEYVRSMLDLLVLRGRPYVAVTNLFVVSGNRRTGFHGVDFGWGPPVFGGKLRPRRQERW
;
A
#
# COMPACT_ATOMS: atom_id res chain seq x y z
N MET A 1 42.15 -6.36 48.77
CA MET A 1 42.18 -7.55 47.89
C MET A 1 40.74 -8.04 47.73
N LYS A 2 40.27 -8.13 46.48
CA LYS A 2 39.02 -8.74 45.97
C LYS A 2 37.67 -8.00 46.11
N TYR A 3 36.98 -8.04 44.96
CA TYR A 3 35.76 -7.38 44.47
C TYR A 3 34.51 -8.24 44.66
N SER A 4 33.31 -7.62 44.61
CA SER A 4 32.08 -8.15 43.97
C SER A 4 30.97 -7.06 44.05
N THR A 5 30.85 -6.20 43.04
CA THR A 5 29.82 -6.16 41.97
C THR A 5 28.35 -5.98 42.44
N PRO A 6 27.68 -4.87 42.08
CA PRO A 6 26.24 -4.74 42.14
C PRO A 6 25.60 -5.17 40.80
N SER A 7 24.47 -5.87 40.82
CA SER A 7 23.57 -6.08 39.67
C SER A 7 22.23 -6.66 40.11
N PRO A 8 21.12 -6.45 39.40
CA PRO A 8 20.78 -5.30 38.57
C PRO A 8 19.36 -4.75 38.81
N CYS A 9 19.17 -3.47 38.48
CA CYS A 9 17.88 -2.86 38.22
C CYS A 9 17.14 -3.64 37.11
N HIS A 10 15.99 -4.22 37.44
CA HIS A 10 14.99 -4.57 36.44
C HIS A 10 13.85 -3.55 36.49
N ARG A 11 14.09 -2.40 35.85
CA ARG A 11 12.98 -1.53 35.43
C ARG A 11 12.41 -2.10 34.14
N LEU A 12 11.47 -3.03 34.28
CA LEU A 12 10.60 -3.46 33.20
C LEU A 12 9.67 -2.30 32.82
N HIS A 13 10.12 -1.45 31.90
CA HIS A 13 9.18 -0.67 31.10
C HIS A 13 8.57 -1.58 30.05
N LEU A 14 7.51 -2.31 30.44
CA LEU A 14 6.53 -2.82 29.49
C LEU A 14 5.81 -1.63 28.88
N CYS A 15 6.44 -0.98 27.91
CA CYS A 15 5.73 -0.10 26.97
C CYS A 15 4.99 -1.02 26.01
N HIS A 16 3.86 -1.56 26.47
CA HIS A 16 2.84 -2.08 25.58
C HIS A 16 2.34 -0.85 24.80
N ARG A 17 3.01 -0.53 23.69
CA ARG A 17 2.50 0.41 22.68
C ARG A 17 1.25 -0.24 22.08
N LEU A 18 0.14 -0.17 22.82
CA LEU A 18 -1.17 -0.06 22.21
C LEU A 18 -1.17 1.31 21.53
N THR A 19 -0.54 1.37 20.35
CA THR A 19 -0.57 2.54 19.50
C THR A 19 -2.03 2.82 19.19
N CYS A 20 -2.56 3.92 19.73
CA CYS A 20 -3.74 4.54 19.17
C CYS A 20 -3.46 4.76 17.68
N MET A 21 -4.08 3.95 16.82
CA MET A 21 -3.96 4.13 15.38
C MET A 21 -4.72 5.41 15.02
N VAL A 22 -3.98 6.43 14.64
CA VAL A 22 -4.56 7.70 14.21
C VAL A 22 -4.87 7.61 12.72
N THR A 23 -6.11 7.90 12.35
CA THR A 23 -6.47 8.07 10.93
C THR A 23 -6.20 9.51 10.52
N GLN A 24 -5.36 9.69 9.50
CA GLN A 24 -5.06 10.99 8.90
C GLN A 24 -5.43 11.01 7.43
N THR A 25 -5.79 12.18 6.92
CA THR A 25 -6.18 12.39 5.52
C THR A 25 -5.21 13.38 4.89
N PHE A 26 -4.60 12.98 3.78
CA PHE A 26 -3.69 13.81 3.00
C PHE A 26 -4.28 14.05 1.62
N THR A 27 -4.37 15.32 1.23
CA THR A 27 -4.86 15.73 -0.09
C THR A 27 -3.68 15.98 -1.01
N PHE A 28 -3.63 15.28 -2.15
CA PHE A 28 -2.63 15.50 -3.19
C PHE A 28 -3.26 16.25 -4.35
N LEU A 29 -2.91 17.52 -4.50
CA LEU A 29 -3.33 18.36 -5.62
C LEU A 29 -2.55 17.99 -6.90
N PRO A 30 -3.03 18.36 -8.10
CA PRO A 30 -2.30 18.15 -9.35
C PRO A 30 -0.86 18.67 -9.29
N SER A 31 -0.64 19.86 -8.72
CA SER A 31 0.69 20.44 -8.51
C SER A 31 1.61 19.56 -7.65
N ASN A 32 1.06 18.91 -6.61
CA ASN A 32 1.81 17.98 -5.76
C ASN A 32 2.22 16.74 -6.56
N ILE A 33 1.33 16.23 -7.43
CA ILE A 33 1.61 15.09 -8.31
C ILE A 33 2.69 15.45 -9.33
N ASP A 34 2.59 16.63 -9.93
CA ASP A 34 3.57 17.10 -10.92
C ASP A 34 4.95 17.33 -10.30
N ALA A 35 5.01 17.86 -9.08
CA ALA A 35 6.24 17.98 -8.33
C ALA A 35 6.90 16.62 -8.06
N LEU A 36 6.11 15.59 -7.75
CA LEU A 36 6.62 14.21 -7.60
C LEU A 36 7.06 13.63 -8.95
N ARG A 37 6.31 13.84 -10.04
CA ARG A 37 6.68 13.38 -11.39
C ARG A 37 8.02 13.96 -11.86
N LYS A 38 8.31 15.21 -11.51
CA LYS A 38 9.60 15.86 -11.84
C LYS A 38 10.82 15.17 -11.21
N ARG A 39 10.62 14.37 -10.15
CA ARG A 39 11.68 13.58 -9.50
C ARG A 39 11.94 12.23 -10.19
N LEU A 40 11.12 11.86 -11.18
CA LEU A 40 11.28 10.65 -11.96
C LEU A 40 12.21 10.89 -13.16
N PRO A 41 12.94 9.85 -13.61
CA PRO A 41 13.66 9.89 -14.87
C PRO A 41 12.68 10.05 -16.05
N PRO A 42 13.13 10.55 -17.22
CA PRO A 42 12.25 10.91 -18.33
C PRO A 42 11.30 9.78 -18.78
N ASN A 43 11.82 8.55 -18.92
CA ASN A 43 11.03 7.38 -19.29
C ASN A 43 9.86 7.10 -18.34
N LEU A 44 10.05 7.30 -17.04
CA LEU A 44 9.03 7.09 -16.02
C LEU A 44 8.10 8.28 -15.84
N ARG A 45 8.60 9.50 -16.07
CA ARG A 45 7.81 10.74 -15.91
C ARG A 45 6.53 10.72 -16.73
N ASP A 46 6.61 10.18 -17.94
CA ASP A 46 5.52 10.18 -18.91
C ASP A 46 4.67 8.90 -18.85
N THR A 47 5.24 7.79 -18.38
CA THR A 47 4.57 6.47 -18.38
C THR A 47 4.02 6.04 -17.02
N ALA A 48 4.55 6.58 -15.91
CA ALA A 48 4.10 6.19 -14.58
C ALA A 48 2.66 6.65 -14.31
N THR A 49 1.84 5.73 -13.81
CA THR A 49 0.49 6.08 -13.35
C THR A 49 0.56 6.84 -12.04
N THR A 50 -0.42 7.70 -11.77
CA THR A 50 -0.52 8.41 -10.48
C THR A 50 -0.65 7.43 -9.30
N PHE A 51 -1.19 6.22 -9.51
CA PHE A 51 -1.21 5.18 -8.49
C PHE A 51 0.20 4.69 -8.17
N GLU A 52 0.99 4.29 -9.18
CA GLU A 52 2.36 3.81 -8.99
C GLU A 52 3.23 4.86 -8.30
N LEU A 53 3.17 6.11 -8.76
CA LEU A 53 3.91 7.22 -8.17
C LEU A 53 3.59 7.45 -6.69
N LEU A 54 2.30 7.50 -6.34
CA LEU A 54 1.90 7.76 -4.95
C LEU A 54 2.14 6.55 -4.05
N ALA A 55 1.89 5.34 -4.52
CA ALA A 55 2.18 4.13 -3.75
C ALA A 55 3.68 4.05 -3.42
N ALA A 56 4.55 4.31 -4.40
CA ALA A 56 5.99 4.38 -4.22
C ALA A 56 6.41 5.48 -3.23
N ALA A 57 5.93 6.71 -3.44
CA ALA A 57 6.28 7.85 -2.59
C ALA A 57 5.83 7.63 -1.14
N LEU A 58 4.62 7.14 -0.92
CA LEU A 58 4.08 6.85 0.41
C LEU A 58 4.81 5.68 1.07
N TRP A 59 5.16 4.64 0.31
CA TRP A 59 5.88 3.49 0.85
C TRP A 59 7.27 3.88 1.34
N ARG A 60 8.00 4.69 0.55
CA ARG A 60 9.30 5.25 0.98
C ARG A 60 9.16 6.14 2.20
N ALA A 61 8.21 7.08 2.17
CA ALA A 61 7.99 8.03 3.27
C ALA A 61 7.62 7.31 4.57
N ARG A 62 6.73 6.31 4.51
CA ARG A 62 6.38 5.47 5.66
C ARG A 62 7.60 4.70 6.17
N THR A 63 8.37 4.09 5.28
CA THR A 63 9.54 3.30 5.67
C THR A 63 10.59 4.17 6.37
N ALA A 64 10.88 5.35 5.83
CA ALA A 64 11.79 6.31 6.46
C ALA A 64 11.29 6.76 7.85
N ALA A 65 9.98 7.01 8.00
CA ALA A 65 9.40 7.45 9.26
C ALA A 65 9.32 6.36 10.35
N LEU A 66 9.47 5.09 9.99
CA LEU A 66 9.46 3.98 10.95
C LEU A 66 10.84 3.70 11.56
N GLU A 67 11.92 4.23 10.98
CA GLU A 67 13.30 4.10 11.49
C GLU A 67 13.67 2.64 11.82
N LEU A 68 13.25 1.72 10.95
CA LEU A 68 13.52 0.29 11.04
C LEU A 68 14.99 -0.01 10.74
N SER A 69 15.46 -1.20 11.14
CA SER A 69 16.82 -1.64 10.78
C SER A 69 16.96 -1.84 9.26
N GLY A 70 18.14 -1.57 8.71
CA GLY A 70 18.39 -1.60 7.27
C GLY A 70 18.12 -2.97 6.62
N ASP A 71 18.37 -4.05 7.36
CA ASP A 71 18.19 -5.45 6.96
C ASP A 71 16.75 -5.95 7.08
N GLU A 72 15.88 -5.21 7.78
CA GLU A 72 14.47 -5.56 7.87
C GLU A 72 13.79 -5.47 6.51
N HIS A 73 12.86 -6.38 6.29
CA HIS A 73 12.05 -6.39 5.08
C HIS A 73 10.79 -5.54 5.27
N VAL A 74 10.51 -4.69 4.29
CA VAL A 74 9.26 -3.92 4.18
C VAL A 74 8.45 -4.42 3.00
N ARG A 75 7.12 -4.42 3.14
CA ARG A 75 6.22 -5.01 2.15
C ARG A 75 5.14 -4.02 1.77
N LEU A 76 5.02 -3.74 0.48
CA LEU A 76 3.90 -2.99 -0.07
C LEU A 76 2.93 -3.95 -0.72
N MET A 77 1.70 -3.99 -0.23
CA MET A 77 0.61 -4.77 -0.82
C MET A 77 -0.45 -3.83 -1.40
N PHE A 78 -0.99 -4.18 -2.56
CA PHE A 78 -2.13 -3.49 -3.13
C PHE A 78 -3.05 -4.44 -3.87
N ILE A 79 -4.29 -3.98 -4.08
CA ILE A 79 -5.36 -4.77 -4.69
C ILE A 79 -5.48 -4.40 -6.17
N CYS A 80 -5.28 -5.37 -7.05
CA CYS A 80 -5.39 -5.22 -8.50
C CYS A 80 -6.79 -5.62 -8.98
N ASN A 81 -7.45 -4.75 -9.75
CA ASN A 81 -8.69 -5.08 -10.44
C ASN A 81 -8.40 -5.96 -11.65
N ILE A 82 -8.96 -7.16 -11.69
CA ILE A 82 -8.71 -8.17 -12.74
C ILE A 82 -9.77 -8.18 -13.84
N ARG A 83 -10.81 -7.34 -13.75
CA ARG A 83 -11.86 -7.24 -14.78
C ARG A 83 -11.34 -6.86 -16.16
N GLY A 84 -10.21 -6.18 -16.23
CA GLY A 84 -9.59 -5.76 -17.49
C GLY A 84 -8.71 -6.82 -18.15
N ILE A 85 -8.64 -8.04 -17.60
CA ILE A 85 -7.82 -9.15 -18.13
C ILE A 85 -8.73 -10.02 -19.02
N PRO A 86 -8.63 -9.93 -20.37
CA PRO A 86 -9.56 -10.59 -21.28
C PRO A 86 -9.58 -12.11 -21.14
N GLU A 87 -8.44 -12.73 -20.85
CA GLU A 87 -8.29 -14.18 -20.75
C GLU A 87 -9.03 -14.79 -19.55
N LEU A 88 -9.49 -13.96 -18.61
CA LEU A 88 -10.36 -14.40 -17.52
C LEU A 88 -11.84 -14.50 -17.93
N GLY A 89 -12.23 -13.97 -19.09
CA GLY A 89 -13.58 -14.10 -19.62
C GLY A 89 -14.67 -13.47 -18.74
N LEU A 90 -14.33 -12.47 -17.93
CA LEU A 90 -15.31 -11.81 -17.06
C LEU A 90 -16.32 -11.01 -17.90
N PRO A 91 -17.64 -11.19 -17.69
CA PRO A 91 -18.64 -10.50 -18.48
C PRO A 91 -18.61 -8.99 -18.23
N ALA A 92 -18.97 -8.22 -19.26
CA ALA A 92 -19.20 -6.79 -19.11
C ALA A 92 -20.25 -6.55 -18.01
N GLY A 93 -19.95 -5.65 -17.08
CA GLY A 93 -20.82 -5.38 -15.93
C GLY A 93 -20.74 -6.40 -14.78
N TYR A 94 -19.75 -7.30 -14.77
CA TYR A 94 -19.57 -8.28 -13.68
C TYR A 94 -19.65 -7.64 -12.28
N TYR A 95 -20.73 -7.99 -11.57
CA TYR A 95 -21.12 -7.45 -10.27
C TYR A 95 -20.72 -8.40 -9.12
N GLY A 96 -19.44 -8.73 -9.05
CA GLY A 96 -18.88 -9.54 -7.96
C GLY A 96 -17.49 -9.08 -7.55
N ASN A 97 -16.86 -9.77 -6.60
CA ASN A 97 -15.44 -9.52 -6.30
C ASN A 97 -14.58 -10.04 -7.47
N ALA A 98 -13.83 -9.14 -8.10
CA ALA A 98 -12.89 -9.45 -9.18
C ALA A 98 -11.63 -8.61 -8.96
N ALA A 99 -10.91 -8.94 -7.90
CA ALA A 99 -9.63 -8.34 -7.58
C ALA A 99 -8.75 -9.31 -6.80
N VAL A 100 -7.45 -9.18 -6.97
CA VAL A 100 -6.45 -10.02 -6.30
C VAL A 100 -5.40 -9.14 -5.62
N PRO A 101 -4.90 -9.51 -4.43
CA PRO A 101 -3.74 -8.85 -3.85
C PRO A 101 -2.47 -9.20 -4.63
N THR A 102 -1.57 -8.23 -4.75
CA THR A 102 -0.16 -8.43 -5.14
C THR A 102 0.73 -7.66 -4.16
N ALA A 103 1.99 -8.03 -4.05
CA ALA A 103 2.92 -7.39 -3.15
C ALA A 103 4.33 -7.26 -3.72
N ALA A 104 4.99 -6.16 -3.40
CA ALA A 104 6.43 -5.96 -3.54
C ALA A 104 7.10 -6.13 -2.17
N LEU A 105 8.29 -6.74 -2.17
CA LEU A 105 9.11 -6.97 -0.98
C LEU A 105 10.53 -6.48 -1.24
N VAL A 106 11.09 -5.72 -0.30
CA VAL A 106 12.46 -5.21 -0.37
C VAL A 106 12.97 -4.93 1.04
N THR A 107 14.29 -4.84 1.23
CA THR A 107 14.87 -4.39 2.50
C THR A 107 14.71 -2.88 2.68
N VAL A 108 14.72 -2.40 3.92
CA VAL A 108 14.67 -0.97 4.26
C VAL A 108 15.83 -0.23 3.59
N GLU A 109 17.04 -0.77 3.69
CA GLU A 109 18.24 -0.19 3.09
C GLU A 109 18.10 -0.03 1.58
N ALA A 110 17.73 -1.10 0.87
CA ALA A 110 17.60 -1.05 -0.59
C ALA A 110 16.48 -0.09 -1.03
N LEU A 111 15.35 -0.05 -0.32
CA LEU A 111 14.25 0.86 -0.63
C LEU A 111 14.67 2.33 -0.45
N LEU A 112 15.37 2.66 0.63
CA LEU A 112 15.74 4.04 0.94
C LEU A 112 16.98 4.52 0.16
N ALA A 113 17.91 3.63 -0.16
CA ALA A 113 19.09 3.92 -0.97
C ALA A 113 18.75 4.17 -2.45
N GLY A 114 17.75 3.47 -3.01
CA GLY A 114 17.32 3.66 -4.39
C GLY A 114 16.63 5.02 -4.64
N THR A 115 16.32 5.33 -5.88
CA THR A 115 15.54 6.52 -6.28
C THR A 115 14.04 6.30 -6.18
N LEU A 116 13.25 7.39 -6.23
CA LEU A 116 11.79 7.27 -6.36
C LEU A 116 11.38 6.51 -7.63
N GLY A 117 12.16 6.63 -8.71
CA GLY A 117 11.96 5.88 -9.95
C GLY A 117 12.09 4.38 -9.73
N ASP A 118 13.13 3.95 -9.03
CA ASP A 118 13.37 2.53 -8.74
C ASP A 118 12.19 1.94 -7.95
N THR A 119 11.67 2.68 -6.97
CA THR A 119 10.48 2.26 -6.24
C THR A 119 9.22 2.24 -7.11
N VAL A 120 9.08 3.16 -8.08
CA VAL A 120 7.98 3.12 -9.05
C VAL A 120 8.05 1.87 -9.92
N GLU A 121 9.23 1.46 -10.37
CA GLU A 121 9.40 0.22 -11.13
C GLU A 121 9.04 -1.00 -10.29
N LEU A 122 9.45 -1.08 -9.01
CA LEU A 122 9.03 -2.17 -8.11
C LEU A 122 7.50 -2.29 -8.01
N VAL A 123 6.79 -1.16 -7.92
CA VAL A 123 5.32 -1.16 -7.90
C VAL A 123 4.75 -1.60 -9.25
N ARG A 124 5.34 -1.13 -10.35
CA ARG A 124 4.91 -1.49 -11.71
C ARG A 124 5.11 -2.97 -11.99
N GLU A 125 6.27 -3.54 -11.63
CA GLU A 125 6.58 -4.95 -11.78
C GLU A 125 5.61 -5.82 -10.97
N ALA A 126 5.39 -5.49 -9.70
CA ALA A 126 4.43 -6.21 -8.85
C ALA A 126 3.00 -6.16 -9.42
N LYS A 127 2.62 -5.07 -10.08
CA LYS A 127 1.33 -4.93 -10.76
C LYS A 127 1.29 -5.71 -12.08
N ALA A 128 2.35 -5.66 -12.88
CA ALA A 128 2.46 -6.36 -14.16
C ALA A 128 2.51 -7.89 -13.99
N ALA A 129 3.00 -8.38 -12.85
CA ALA A 129 2.97 -9.78 -12.49
C ALA A 129 1.54 -10.35 -12.35
N VAL A 130 0.51 -9.51 -12.22
CA VAL A 130 -0.90 -9.94 -12.14
C VAL A 130 -1.43 -10.25 -13.55
N THR A 131 -1.04 -11.42 -14.05
CA THR A 131 -1.53 -11.99 -15.31
C THR A 131 -2.76 -12.88 -15.08
N ALA A 132 -3.39 -13.34 -16.16
CA ALA A 132 -4.48 -14.32 -16.07
C ALA A 132 -4.03 -15.63 -15.38
N GLU A 133 -2.81 -16.09 -15.68
CA GLU A 133 -2.21 -17.26 -15.04
C GLU A 133 -1.99 -17.04 -13.55
N TYR A 134 -1.48 -15.88 -13.15
CA TYR A 134 -1.33 -15.51 -11.74
C TYR A 134 -2.67 -15.59 -10.99
N VAL A 135 -3.74 -15.06 -11.61
CA VAL A 135 -5.08 -15.10 -11.02
C VAL A 135 -5.59 -16.54 -10.86
N ARG A 136 -5.45 -17.38 -11.89
CA ARG A 136 -5.86 -18.79 -11.82
C ARG A 136 -5.07 -19.54 -10.75
N SER A 137 -3.75 -19.35 -10.70
CA SER A 137 -2.88 -19.94 -9.68
C SER A 137 -3.26 -19.50 -8.25
N MET A 138 -3.61 -18.24 -8.05
CA MET A 138 -4.12 -17.78 -6.75
C MET A 138 -5.44 -18.48 -6.38
N LEU A 139 -6.37 -18.63 -7.33
CA LEU A 139 -7.63 -19.32 -7.08
C LEU A 139 -7.39 -20.78 -6.70
N ASP A 140 -6.51 -21.48 -7.41
CA ASP A 140 -6.13 -22.85 -7.10
C ASP A 140 -5.53 -22.95 -5.70
N LEU A 141 -4.63 -22.03 -5.33
CA LEU A 141 -4.07 -21.96 -3.98
C LEU A 141 -5.16 -21.79 -2.91
N LEU A 142 -6.13 -20.91 -3.15
CA LEU A 142 -7.23 -20.65 -2.22
C LEU A 142 -8.16 -21.85 -2.07
N VAL A 143 -8.42 -22.59 -3.14
CA VAL A 143 -9.22 -23.82 -3.12
C VAL A 143 -8.49 -24.94 -2.39
N LEU A 144 -7.20 -25.12 -2.67
CA LEU A 144 -6.40 -26.23 -2.13
C LEU A 144 -5.95 -26.03 -0.68
N ARG A 145 -5.64 -24.79 -0.29
CA ARG A 145 -4.99 -24.47 1.00
C ARG A 145 -5.80 -23.49 1.84
N GLY A 146 -6.93 -23.00 1.35
CA GLY A 146 -7.66 -21.93 2.02
C GLY A 146 -6.92 -20.60 1.93
N ARG A 147 -7.23 -19.68 2.86
CA ARG A 147 -6.61 -18.34 2.86
C ARG A 147 -5.18 -18.41 3.40
N PRO A 148 -4.15 -18.07 2.58
CA PRO A 148 -2.78 -18.07 3.06
C PRO A 148 -2.59 -16.98 4.12
N TYR A 149 -1.75 -17.26 5.12
CA TYR A 149 -1.33 -16.27 6.10
C TYR A 149 -0.49 -15.19 5.40
N VAL A 150 -0.92 -13.94 5.52
CA VAL A 150 -0.15 -12.78 5.05
C VAL A 150 0.68 -12.26 6.22
N ALA A 151 2.00 -12.28 6.07
CA ALA A 151 2.89 -11.67 7.05
C ALA A 151 2.57 -10.18 7.23
N VAL A 152 2.10 -9.82 8.42
CA VAL A 152 1.67 -8.44 8.75
C VAL A 152 2.82 -7.54 9.18
N THR A 153 3.97 -8.11 9.53
CA THR A 153 5.17 -7.36 9.92
C THR A 153 5.60 -6.43 8.79
N ASN A 154 5.76 -5.14 9.10
CA ASN A 154 6.18 -4.09 8.16
C ASN A 154 5.34 -4.01 6.87
N LEU A 155 4.10 -4.51 6.92
CA LEU A 155 3.16 -4.48 5.81
C LEU A 155 2.52 -3.09 5.67
N PHE A 156 2.56 -2.54 4.46
CA PHE A 156 1.84 -1.34 4.08
C PHE A 156 0.85 -1.69 2.97
N VAL A 157 -0.45 -1.50 3.24
CA VAL A 157 -1.51 -1.82 2.29
C VAL A 157 -2.04 -0.55 1.63
N VAL A 158 -2.04 -0.50 0.31
CA VAL A 158 -2.57 0.63 -0.47
C VAL A 158 -3.73 0.15 -1.34
N SER A 159 -4.89 0.79 -1.20
CA SER A 159 -6.05 0.53 -2.07
C SER A 159 -6.36 1.75 -2.93
N GLY A 160 -6.31 1.60 -4.25
CA GLY A 160 -6.69 2.67 -5.19
C GLY A 160 -8.19 2.68 -5.47
N ASN A 161 -8.90 3.74 -5.03
CA ASN A 161 -10.34 3.92 -5.23
C ASN A 161 -10.68 5.02 -6.25
N ARG A 162 -9.72 5.56 -7.00
CA ARG A 162 -9.96 6.67 -7.94
C ARG A 162 -10.92 6.34 -9.07
N ARG A 163 -11.07 5.06 -9.43
CA ARG A 163 -11.89 4.60 -10.56
C ARG A 163 -13.19 3.91 -10.13
N THR A 164 -13.62 4.08 -8.88
CA THR A 164 -14.87 3.48 -8.39
C THR A 164 -16.13 4.24 -8.83
N GLY A 165 -15.98 5.37 -9.53
CA GLY A 165 -17.11 6.08 -10.13
C GLY A 165 -17.90 6.97 -9.17
N PHE A 166 -17.40 7.23 -7.94
CA PHE A 166 -18.12 8.07 -6.96
C PHE A 166 -18.54 9.44 -7.50
N HIS A 167 -17.75 10.03 -8.40
CA HIS A 167 -18.03 11.35 -8.98
C HIS A 167 -19.04 11.34 -10.13
N GLY A 168 -19.40 10.16 -10.65
CA GLY A 168 -20.31 10.00 -11.79
C GLY A 168 -21.73 9.60 -11.40
N VAL A 169 -22.06 9.63 -10.10
CA VAL A 169 -23.38 9.23 -9.60
C VAL A 169 -24.27 10.45 -9.47
N ASP A 170 -25.25 10.59 -10.37
CA ASP A 170 -26.30 11.60 -10.31
C ASP A 170 -27.67 10.92 -10.26
N PHE A 171 -28.44 11.23 -9.21
CA PHE A 171 -29.80 10.71 -9.02
C PHE A 171 -30.90 11.66 -9.54
N GLY A 172 -30.52 12.67 -10.32
CA GLY A 172 -31.40 13.74 -10.80
C GLY A 172 -31.31 15.03 -9.97
N TRP A 173 -30.34 15.12 -9.05
CA TRP A 173 -30.13 16.29 -8.17
C TRP A 173 -28.79 16.98 -8.43
N GLY A 174 -28.10 16.59 -9.49
CA GLY A 174 -26.79 17.12 -9.87
C GLY A 174 -25.63 16.27 -9.36
N PRO A 175 -24.41 16.59 -9.80
CA PRO A 175 -23.22 15.81 -9.48
C PRO A 175 -22.82 15.91 -8.00
N PRO A 176 -22.15 14.87 -7.47
CA PRO A 176 -21.77 14.83 -6.05
C PRO A 176 -20.62 15.80 -5.76
N VAL A 177 -20.79 16.62 -4.71
CA VAL A 177 -19.75 17.55 -4.22
C VAL A 177 -18.56 16.79 -3.61
N PHE A 178 -18.82 15.65 -2.96
CA PHE A 178 -17.79 14.81 -2.35
C PHE A 178 -18.18 13.32 -2.43
N GLY A 179 -17.18 12.46 -2.66
CA GLY A 179 -17.35 11.01 -2.64
C GLY A 179 -16.08 10.32 -2.18
N GLY A 180 -16.19 9.37 -1.26
CA GLY A 180 -15.03 8.69 -0.69
C GLY A 180 -15.38 7.64 0.36
N LYS A 181 -14.35 6.96 0.87
CA LYS A 181 -14.52 6.02 1.99
C LYS A 181 -14.89 6.78 3.27
N LEU A 182 -15.67 6.13 4.12
CA LEU A 182 -16.06 6.66 5.43
C LEU A 182 -14.83 7.08 6.23
N ARG A 183 -14.82 8.31 6.72
CA ARG A 183 -13.83 8.77 7.69
C ARG A 183 -14.26 8.24 9.06
N PRO A 184 -13.49 7.39 9.74
CA PRO A 184 -13.84 6.96 11.09
C PRO A 184 -13.98 8.20 11.98
N ARG A 185 -15.06 8.28 12.77
CA ARG A 185 -15.28 9.40 13.69
C ARG A 185 -14.10 9.47 14.65
N ARG A 186 -13.57 10.68 14.85
CA ARG A 186 -12.61 10.95 15.91
C ARG A 186 -13.32 10.62 17.22
N GLN A 187 -12.84 9.62 17.95
CA GLN A 187 -13.35 9.35 19.29
C GLN A 187 -12.80 10.47 20.18
N GLU A 188 -13.59 11.51 20.39
CA GLU A 188 -13.31 12.54 21.39
C GLU A 188 -13.36 11.84 22.75
N ARG A 189 -12.20 11.74 23.42
CA ARG A 189 -12.15 11.36 24.82
C ARG A 189 -12.63 12.58 25.61
N TRP A 190 -13.68 12.39 26.41
CA TRP A 190 -14.07 13.32 27.47
C TRP A 190 -12.93 13.53 28.46
#